data_AF-A0A7C6D5F4-F1
#
_entry.id   AF-A0A7C6D5F4-F1
#
_cell.length_a   1.000
_cell.length_b   1.000
_cell.length_c   1.000
_cell.angle_alpha   90.00
_cell.angle_beta   90.00
_cell.angle_gamma   90.00
#
_symmetry.space_group_name_H-M   'P 1'
#
loop_
_entity.id
_entity.type
_entity.pdbx_description
1 polymer ?
#
loop_
_entity_poly.entity_id
_entity_poly.type
_entity_poly.pdbx_seq_one_letter_code
_entity_poly.pdbx_strand_id
1 'polypeptide(L)' 'MGGGKMSIKHRILDGCDVETFILCKDVDEGKTLGLRLMAELGFEDADVVFCEMGGPGVRIRLRGYVYRPSADYQWYDQEV' A
#
# COMPACT_ATOMS: atom_id res chain seq x y z
N MET A 1 31.93 -4.58 11.06
CA MET A 1 30.61 -3.93 10.91
C MET A 1 29.87 -4.71 9.85
N GLY A 2 28.85 -5.48 10.23
CA GLY A 2 28.13 -6.36 9.31
C GLY A 2 27.40 -5.51 8.25
N GLY A 3 27.66 -5.78 6.98
CA GLY A 3 26.93 -5.16 5.87
C GLY A 3 25.47 -5.57 5.95
N GLY A 4 24.64 -4.74 6.59
CA GLY A 4 23.20 -4.90 6.59
C GLY A 4 22.72 -4.90 5.15
N LYS A 5 22.02 -5.97 4.75
CA LYS A 5 21.48 -6.11 3.40
C LYS A 5 20.55 -4.91 3.15
N MET A 6 20.87 -4.08 2.15
CA MET A 6 20.03 -2.94 1.75
C MET A 6 18.61 -3.44 1.49
N SER A 7 17.63 -2.87 2.20
CA SER A 7 16.22 -3.18 1.97
C SER A 7 15.82 -2.70 0.58
N ILE A 8 15.10 -3.55 -0.17
CA ILE A 8 14.56 -3.18 -1.49
C ILE A 8 13.55 -2.02 -1.40
N LYS A 9 12.99 -1.76 -0.21
CA LYS A 9 12.11 -0.61 0.05
C LYS A 9 12.78 0.73 -0.33
N HIS A 10 14.11 0.85 -0.17
CA HIS A 10 14.88 2.05 -0.55
C HIS A 10 14.97 2.28 -2.07
N ARG A 11 14.47 1.35 -2.89
CA ARG A 11 14.39 1.49 -4.36
C ARG A 11 12.96 1.72 -4.84
N ILE A 12 11.98 1.78 -3.95
CA ILE A 12 10.58 2.11 -4.27
C ILE A 12 10.46 3.64 -4.24
N LEU A 13 9.85 4.23 -5.27
CA LEU A 13 9.72 5.69 -5.40
C LEU A 13 8.60 6.25 -4.52
N ASP A 14 7.43 5.64 -4.57
CA ASP A 14 6.20 6.16 -3.98
C ASP A 14 5.50 5.12 -3.08
N GLY A 15 5.02 4.02 -3.65
CA GLY A 15 4.18 3.06 -2.97
C GLY A 15 4.08 1.72 -3.68
N CYS A 16 3.26 0.85 -3.12
CA CYS A 16 2.97 -0.48 -3.64
C CYS A 16 1.46 -0.66 -3.73
N ASP A 17 0.98 -1.18 -4.85
CA ASP A 17 -0.43 -1.51 -5.02
C ASP A 17 -0.68 -2.97 -4.65
N VAL A 18 -1.71 -3.19 -3.82
CA VAL A 18 -2.26 -4.52 -3.51
C VAL A 18 -3.66 -4.59 -4.11
N GLU A 19 -3.85 -5.51 -5.05
CA GLU A 19 -5.16 -5.80 -5.62
C GLU A 19 -5.62 -7.20 -5.21
N THR A 20 -6.84 -7.29 -4.68
CA THR A 20 -7.41 -8.56 -4.23
C THR A 20 -8.94 -8.50 -4.24
N PHE A 21 -9.58 -9.60 -3.84
CA PHE A 21 -11.03 -9.70 -3.68
C PHE A 21 -11.37 -10.00 -2.21
N ILE A 22 -12.23 -9.19 -1.60
CA ILE A 22 -12.62 -9.29 -0.19
C ILE A 22 -14.10 -9.64 -0.09
N LEU A 23 -14.42 -10.74 0.61
CA LEU A 23 -15.79 -11.08 0.97
C LEU A 23 -16.35 -10.04 1.95
N CYS A 24 -17.48 -9.43 1.59
CA CYS A 24 -18.14 -8.38 2.37
C CYS A 24 -19.56 -8.15 1.87
N LYS A 25 -20.37 -7.48 2.67
CA LYS A 25 -21.79 -7.18 2.38
C LYS A 25 -21.93 -6.00 1.42
N ASP A 26 -21.03 -5.03 1.51
CA ASP A 26 -21.06 -3.80 0.73
C ASP A 26 -19.67 -3.19 0.53
N VAL A 27 -19.62 -2.11 -0.26
CA VAL A 27 -18.39 -1.38 -0.61
C VAL A 27 -17.70 -0.80 0.62
N ASP A 28 -18.45 -0.34 1.62
CA ASP A 28 -17.91 0.36 2.78
C ASP A 28 -17.26 -0.62 3.77
N GLU A 29 -17.88 -1.78 3.98
CA GLU A 29 -17.27 -2.91 4.68
C GLU A 29 -16.00 -3.37 3.93
N GLY A 30 -16.07 -3.51 2.60
CA GLY A 30 -14.93 -3.88 1.76
C GLY A 30 -13.74 -2.91 1.89
N LYS A 31 -13.99 -1.60 1.87
CA LYS A 31 -12.95 -0.56 2.10
C LYS A 31 -12.35 -0.65 3.49
N THR A 32 -13.19 -0.83 4.52
CA THR A 32 -12.76 -0.93 5.92
C THR A 32 -11.85 -2.14 6.11
N LEU A 33 -12.24 -3.30 5.58
CA LEU A 33 -11.44 -4.52 5.62
C LEU A 33 -10.14 -4.38 4.81
N GLY A 34 -10.20 -3.71 3.66
CA GLY A 34 -9.03 -3.45 2.82
C GLY A 34 -7.96 -2.60 3.50
N LEU A 35 -8.36 -1.49 4.14
CA LEU A 35 -7.43 -0.64 4.89
C LEU A 35 -6.83 -1.38 6.10
N ARG A 36 -7.66 -2.18 6.79
CA ARG A 36 -7.17 -3.04 7.88
C ARG A 36 -6.16 -4.08 7.39
N LEU A 37 -6.38 -4.69 6.23
CA LEU A 37 -5.42 -5.60 5.59
C LEU A 37 -4.07 -4.90 5.37
N MET A 38 -4.07 -3.67 4.85
CA MET A 38 -2.83 -2.91 4.63
C MET A 38 -2.07 -2.64 5.93
N ALA A 39 -2.78 -2.30 7.01
CA ALA A 39 -2.18 -2.15 8.34
C ALA A 39 -1.58 -3.47 8.85
N GLU A 40 -2.29 -4.60 8.69
CA GLU A 40 -1.80 -5.93 9.07
C GLU A 40 -0.58 -6.38 8.22
N LEU A 41 -0.46 -5.90 6.98
CA LEU A 41 0.71 -6.09 6.11
C LEU A 41 1.89 -5.14 6.45
N GLY A 42 1.70 -4.21 7.39
CA GLY A 42 2.74 -3.30 7.87
C GLY A 42 2.89 -2.01 7.06
N PHE A 43 1.85 -1.60 6.33
CA PHE A 43 1.77 -0.24 5.78
C PHE A 43 1.21 0.71 6.84
N GLU A 44 1.94 1.79 7.10
CA GLU A 44 1.51 2.85 8.02
C GLU A 44 0.53 3.82 7.37
N ASP A 45 0.54 3.88 6.04
CA ASP A 45 -0.24 4.81 5.23
C ASP A 45 -0.71 4.10 3.97
N ALA A 46 -2.02 4.10 3.74
CA ALA A 46 -2.61 3.46 2.57
C ALA A 46 -3.95 4.09 2.18
N ASP A 47 -4.22 4.09 0.88
CA ASP A 47 -5.46 4.59 0.27
C ASP A 47 -6.18 3.51 -0.53
N VAL A 48 -7.51 3.66 -0.65
CA VAL A 48 -8.31 2.87 -1.60
C VAL A 48 -8.29 3.56 -2.96
N VAL A 49 -7.66 2.93 -3.96
CA VAL A 49 -7.57 3.46 -5.33
C VAL A 49 -8.76 3.00 -6.17
N PHE A 50 -9.28 1.80 -5.91
CA PHE A 50 -10.42 1.23 -6.61
C PHE A 50 -11.18 0.29 -5.68
N CYS A 51 -12.50 0.29 -5.72
CA CYS A 51 -13.34 -0.68 -5.02
C CYS A 51 -14.69 -0.81 -5.72
N GLU A 52 -15.03 -2.02 -6.14
CA GLU A 52 -16.29 -2.31 -6.85
C GLU A 52 -16.88 -3.64 -6.36
N MET A 53 -18.20 -3.66 -6.14
CA MET A 53 -18.93 -4.89 -5.81
C MET A 53 -18.90 -5.87 -6.98
N GLY A 54 -18.67 -7.14 -6.69
CA GLY A 54 -18.82 -8.22 -7.65
C GLY A 54 -19.15 -9.54 -6.97
N GLY A 55 -20.36 -10.06 -7.12
CA GLY A 55 -20.76 -11.29 -6.43
C GLY A 55 -20.77 -11.12 -4.90
N PRO A 56 -20.09 -11.98 -4.11
CA PRO A 56 -20.21 -12.00 -2.64
C PRO A 56 -19.31 -11.00 -1.92
N GLY A 57 -18.77 -9.99 -2.61
CA GLY A 57 -17.81 -9.06 -2.04
C GLY A 57 -17.34 -8.00 -3.03
N VAL A 58 -16.14 -7.45 -2.81
CA VAL A 58 -15.54 -6.41 -3.64
C VAL A 58 -14.23 -6.84 -4.26
N ARG A 59 -13.99 -6.41 -5.51
CA ARG A 59 -12.62 -6.29 -6.04
C ARG A 59 -12.08 -4.94 -5.60
N ILE A 60 -10.95 -4.94 -4.91
CA ILE A 60 -10.36 -3.74 -4.32
C ILE A 60 -8.88 -3.62 -4.71
N ARG A 61 -8.46 -2.39 -5.04
CA ARG A 61 -7.05 -2.00 -5.17
C ARG A 61 -6.73 -0.96 -4.12
N LEU A 62 -5.70 -1.26 -3.33
CA LEU A 62 -5.18 -0.42 -2.25
C LEU A 62 -3.76 0.02 -2.62
N ARG A 63 -3.39 1.26 -2.30
CA ARG A 63 -2.03 1.77 -2.45
C ARG A 63 -1.44 1.98 -1.07
N GLY A 64 -0.41 1.23 -0.72
CA GLY A 64 0.38 1.47 0.49
C GLY A 64 1.56 2.38 0.16
N TYR A 65 1.67 3.52 0.83
CA TYR A 65 2.79 4.43 0.61
C TYR A 65 4.03 3.94 1.35
N VAL A 66 5.15 3.87 0.63
CA VAL A 66 6.47 3.55 1.20
C VAL A 66 7.20 4.83 1.58
N TYR A 67 7.04 5.88 0.77
CA TYR A 67 7.48 7.24 1.06
C TYR A 67 6.32 8.19 0.82
N ARG A 68 5.89 8.94 1.84
CA ARG A 68 4.87 9.98 1.68
C ARG A 68 5.48 11.14 0.85
N PRO A 69 4.80 11.69 -0.16
CA PRO A 69 5.25 12.91 -0.82
C PRO A 69 5.40 14.02 0.22
N SER A 70 6.60 14.59 0.36
CA SER A 70 7.12 15.48 1.44
C SER A 70 7.91 14.84 2.59
N ALA A 71 8.11 13.52 2.59
CA ALA A 71 9.15 12.89 3.41
C ALA A 71 10.53 13.12 2.77
N ASP A 72 11.59 13.24 3.59
CA ASP A 72 12.97 13.37 3.12
C ASP A 72 13.32 12.21 2.17
N TYR A 73 13.36 12.52 0.88
CA TYR A 73 13.74 11.57 -0.14
C TYR A 73 15.25 11.37 -0.10
N GLN A 74 15.71 10.28 0.54
CA GLN A 74 17.14 9.97 0.67
C GLN A 74 17.89 9.77 -0.66
N TRP A 75 17.17 9.66 -1.79
CA TRP A 75 17.76 9.56 -3.12
C TRP A 75 17.88 10.91 -3.86
N TYR A 76 17.27 11.99 -3.35
CA TYR A 76 17.24 13.29 -4.04
C TYR A 76 18.61 14.01 -4.03
N ASP A 77 19.56 13.56 -3.19
CA ASP A 77 20.92 14.09 -3.13
C ASP A 77 21.91 13.41 -4.09
N GLN A 78 21.43 12.55 -5.01
CA GLN A 78 22.27 11.99 -6.05
C GLN A 78 21.63 12.25 -7.42
N GLU A 79 22.31 13.08 -8.22
CA GLU A 79 22.05 13.24 -9.65
C GLU A 79 21.81 11.87 -10.28
N VAL A 80 20.60 11.67 -10.80
CA VAL A 80 20.20 10.49 -11.57
C VAL A 80 20.55 10.70 -13.03
#